data_AF-A0A347WKI1-F1
#
_entry.id   AF-A0A347WKI1-F1
#
_cell.length_a   1.000
_cell.length_b   1.000
_cell.length_c   1.000
_cell.angle_alpha   90.00
_cell.angle_beta   90.00
_cell.angle_gamma   90.00
#
_symmetry.space_group_name_H-M   'P 1'
#
loop_
_entity.id
_entity.type
_entity.pdbx_description
1 polymer ?
#
loop_
_entity_poly.entity_id
_entity_poly.type
_entity_poly.pdbx_seq_one_letter_code
_entity_poly.pdbx_strand_id
1 'polypeptide(L)'
;MEDHRKVNDLHPNHAIIGFGYDHIYLAEGEHPSKAVLDEVANEAPVFLFHQSFHMGVANSQALALADITEASSNPENGKNGRLPDSKEPSGYLEEDAADLVLMPLLADSSIELADLIEAAQYVYLSHGITTVQEGAATQAGMEELIALTQSDQFKVDVVAYPLVTEEPRQILQTYPEYTGQCQQCLKIAGYKILLDGSPKAKRPGLANRTQMKITIAVIPLIPMEQSKNISRWP
;
A
#
# COMPACT_ATOMS: atom_id res chain seq x y z
N MET A 1 -8.83 16.36 -16.54
CA MET A 1 -7.40 16.03 -16.35
C MET A 1 -6.54 17.19 -16.86
N GLU A 2 -6.59 18.35 -16.20
CA GLU A 2 -5.99 19.57 -16.79
C GLU A 2 -4.80 20.13 -16.01
N ASP A 3 -4.32 19.46 -14.95
CA ASP A 3 -3.32 20.08 -14.04
C ASP A 3 -2.14 19.18 -13.62
N HIS A 4 -1.71 18.24 -14.47
CA HIS A 4 -0.49 17.44 -14.21
C HIS A 4 0.59 17.58 -15.30
N ARG A 5 0.56 18.62 -16.13
CA ARG A 5 1.61 18.91 -17.14
C ARG A 5 2.91 19.49 -16.52
N LYS A 6 3.42 18.86 -15.47
CA LYS A 6 4.81 19.01 -15.00
C LYS A 6 5.39 17.63 -14.69
N VAL A 7 5.52 16.80 -15.72
CA VAL A 7 6.24 15.50 -15.68
C VAL A 7 7.54 15.60 -16.50
N ASN A 8 7.99 16.82 -16.84
CA ASN A 8 9.09 17.04 -17.81
C ASN A 8 10.50 17.08 -17.20
N ASP A 9 10.66 16.88 -15.88
CA ASP A 9 11.97 16.80 -15.22
C ASP A 9 12.22 15.41 -14.60
N LEU A 10 11.44 14.39 -14.98
CA LEU A 10 11.73 13.03 -14.56
C LEU A 10 12.91 12.49 -15.35
N HIS A 11 13.93 12.05 -14.62
CA HIS A 11 15.12 11.46 -15.21
C HIS A 11 14.68 10.26 -16.08
N PRO A 12 15.16 10.15 -17.33
CA PRO A 12 14.95 8.93 -18.11
C PRO A 12 15.48 7.77 -17.28
N ASN A 13 14.61 6.78 -17.01
CA ASN A 13 14.77 5.59 -16.14
C ASN A 13 14.15 5.66 -14.73
N HIS A 14 13.59 6.77 -14.25
CA HIS A 14 12.85 6.74 -12.98
C HIS A 14 11.39 6.31 -13.18
N ALA A 15 10.94 5.37 -12.36
CA ALA A 15 9.56 4.90 -12.38
C ALA A 15 8.57 6.02 -11.99
N ILE A 16 7.47 6.11 -12.72
CA ILE A 16 6.37 7.04 -12.45
C ILE A 16 5.23 6.23 -11.82
N ILE A 17 4.97 6.45 -10.54
CA ILE A 17 3.90 5.76 -9.83
C ILE A 17 2.82 6.77 -9.45
N GLY A 18 1.64 6.61 -10.04
CA GLY A 18 0.45 7.41 -9.72
C GLY A 18 -0.52 6.61 -8.85
N PHE A 19 -1.28 7.28 -7.99
CA PHE A 19 -2.24 6.64 -7.08
C PHE A 19 -3.62 7.27 -7.18
N GLY A 20 -4.65 6.51 -6.81
CA GLY A 20 -5.97 7.04 -6.52
C GLY A 20 -6.88 7.27 -7.73
N TYR A 21 -6.50 6.79 -8.91
CA TYR A 21 -7.41 6.82 -10.05
C TYR A 21 -8.59 5.86 -9.81
N ASP A 22 -9.75 6.22 -10.35
CA ASP A 22 -10.94 5.38 -10.40
C ASP A 22 -11.57 5.51 -11.78
N HIS A 23 -11.71 4.38 -12.46
CA HIS A 23 -12.24 4.30 -13.81
C HIS A 23 -13.67 4.85 -13.92
N ILE A 24 -14.47 4.83 -12.84
CA ILE A 24 -15.84 5.36 -12.87
C ILE A 24 -15.88 6.89 -13.02
N TYR A 25 -14.79 7.58 -12.68
CA TYR A 25 -14.66 9.03 -12.83
C TYR A 25 -13.90 9.43 -14.11
N LEU A 26 -13.45 8.45 -14.90
CA LEU A 26 -12.87 8.69 -16.22
C LEU A 26 -14.00 8.90 -17.24
N ALA A 27 -13.75 9.71 -18.27
CA ALA A 27 -14.76 10.03 -19.28
C ALA A 27 -15.21 8.78 -20.06
N GLU A 28 -14.30 7.82 -20.19
CA GLU A 28 -14.47 6.55 -20.88
C GLU A 28 -15.23 5.52 -20.03
N GLY A 29 -15.27 5.68 -18.70
CA GLY A 29 -15.91 4.74 -17.78
C GLY A 29 -15.22 3.36 -17.70
N GLU A 30 -13.99 3.25 -18.20
CA GLU A 30 -13.20 2.01 -18.27
C GLU A 30 -11.77 2.23 -17.78
N HIS A 31 -11.06 1.15 -17.46
CA HIS A 31 -9.65 1.25 -17.09
C HIS A 31 -8.82 1.73 -18.31
N PRO A 32 -7.84 2.62 -18.10
CA PRO A 32 -6.94 3.00 -19.18
C PRO A 32 -6.13 1.78 -19.65
N SER A 33 -5.69 1.80 -20.90
CA SER A 33 -4.78 0.79 -21.43
C SER A 33 -3.32 1.28 -21.33
N LYS A 34 -2.37 0.35 -21.48
CA LYS A 34 -0.94 0.66 -21.56
C LYS A 34 -0.63 1.72 -22.62
N ALA A 35 -1.39 1.75 -23.72
CA ALA A 35 -1.20 2.73 -24.80
C ALA A 35 -1.46 4.17 -24.32
N VAL A 36 -2.47 4.37 -23.47
CA VAL A 36 -2.75 5.69 -22.88
C VAL A 36 -1.58 6.16 -22.00
N LEU A 37 -0.96 5.24 -21.26
CA LEU A 37 0.19 5.57 -20.42
C LEU A 37 1.47 5.74 -21.25
N ASP A 38 1.64 4.96 -22.33
CA ASP A 38 2.75 5.10 -23.28
C ASP A 38 2.74 6.47 -23.98
N GLU A 39 1.56 7.06 -24.22
CA GLU A 39 1.43 8.44 -24.73
C GLU A 39 1.93 9.49 -23.73
N VAL A 40 1.84 9.21 -22.43
CA VAL A 40 2.32 10.11 -21.36
C VAL A 40 3.82 9.94 -21.16
N ALA A 41 4.32 8.70 -21.11
CA ALA A 41 5.74 8.39 -21.02
C ALA A 41 6.02 7.01 -21.64
N ASN A 42 6.87 7.00 -22.67
CA ASN A 42 7.32 5.79 -23.39
C ASN A 42 8.77 5.38 -23.05
N GLU A 43 9.54 6.27 -22.43
CA GLU A 43 10.94 6.06 -22.03
C GLU A 43 11.09 5.76 -20.52
N ALA A 44 10.00 5.83 -19.75
CA ALA A 44 9.99 5.56 -18.32
C ALA A 44 8.91 4.52 -17.97
N PRO A 45 9.15 3.61 -17.00
CA PRO A 45 8.12 2.75 -16.46
C PRO A 45 7.02 3.59 -15.79
N VAL A 46 5.76 3.32 -16.12
CA VAL A 46 4.61 3.98 -15.49
C VAL A 46 3.67 2.94 -14.91
N PHE A 47 3.27 3.15 -13.67
CA PHE A 47 2.23 2.38 -13.00
C PHE A 47 1.20 3.30 -12.35
N LEU A 48 -0.07 3.19 -12.75
CA LEU A 48 -1.18 3.86 -12.10
C LEU A 48 -1.88 2.88 -11.18
N PHE A 49 -1.84 3.11 -9.87
CA PHE A 49 -2.50 2.28 -8.88
C PHE A 49 -3.90 2.79 -8.60
N HIS A 50 -4.88 1.89 -8.72
CA HIS A 50 -6.28 2.22 -8.53
C HIS A 50 -6.55 2.55 -7.07
N GLN A 51 -7.54 3.41 -6.80
CA GLN A 51 -7.95 3.78 -5.44
C GLN A 51 -8.31 2.59 -4.51
N SER A 52 -8.57 1.41 -5.08
CA SER A 52 -8.82 0.20 -4.29
C SER A 52 -7.55 -0.43 -3.75
N PHE A 53 -6.36 -0.04 -4.24
CA PHE A 53 -5.07 -0.67 -3.94
C PHE A 53 -5.04 -2.19 -4.22
N HIS A 54 -5.84 -2.65 -5.20
CA HIS A 54 -5.94 -4.07 -5.60
C HIS A 54 -5.75 -4.28 -7.10
N MET A 55 -5.58 -3.20 -7.87
CA MET A 55 -5.43 -3.26 -9.31
C MET A 55 -4.72 -2.02 -9.80
N GLY A 56 -4.06 -2.12 -10.95
CA GLY A 56 -3.37 -1.00 -11.56
C GLY A 56 -3.33 -1.12 -13.06
N VAL A 57 -2.79 -0.08 -13.70
CA VAL A 57 -2.46 -0.09 -15.12
C VAL A 57 -0.99 0.25 -15.28
N ALA A 58 -0.26 -0.64 -15.94
CA ALA A 58 1.14 -0.49 -16.29
C ALA A 58 1.29 -0.11 -17.76
N ASN A 59 2.28 0.72 -18.09
CA ASN A 59 2.67 0.99 -19.48
C ASN A 59 3.56 -0.13 -20.03
N SER A 60 3.98 -0.02 -21.29
CA SER A 60 4.79 -1.06 -21.95
C SER A 60 6.14 -1.28 -21.26
N GLN A 61 6.79 -0.21 -20.77
CA GLN A 61 8.08 -0.31 -20.07
C GLN A 61 7.95 -1.02 -18.71
N ALA A 62 6.93 -0.69 -17.92
CA ALA A 62 6.68 -1.34 -16.63
C ALA A 62 6.35 -2.83 -16.78
N LEU A 63 5.56 -3.20 -17.80
CA LEU A 63 5.29 -4.62 -18.10
C LEU A 63 6.56 -5.38 -18.51
N ALA A 64 7.45 -4.74 -19.28
CA ALA A 64 8.70 -5.35 -19.73
C ALA A 64 9.65 -5.62 -18.55
N LEU A 65 9.74 -4.71 -17.58
CA LEU A 65 10.54 -4.92 -16.36
C LEU A 65 10.06 -6.09 -15.49
N ALA A 66 8.77 -6.42 -15.57
CA ALA A 66 8.17 -7.53 -14.85
C ALA A 66 8.02 -8.81 -15.70
N ASP A 67 8.64 -8.86 -16.89
CA ASP A 67 8.54 -9.98 -17.84
C ASP A 67 7.09 -10.40 -18.17
N ILE A 68 6.15 -9.46 -18.17
CA ILE A 68 4.74 -9.71 -18.50
C ILE A 68 4.55 -9.61 -20.02
N THR A 69 4.27 -10.74 -20.65
CA THR A 69 4.12 -10.88 -22.10
C THR A 69 2.82 -11.60 -22.47
N GLU A 70 2.62 -11.85 -23.76
CA GLU A 70 1.55 -12.70 -24.29
C GLU A 70 1.60 -14.15 -23.78
N ALA A 71 2.79 -14.62 -23.41
CA ALA A 71 3.00 -15.98 -22.92
C ALA A 71 2.75 -16.13 -21.41
N SER A 72 2.72 -15.02 -20.66
CA SER A 72 2.57 -15.04 -19.21
C SER A 72 1.18 -15.55 -18.81
N SER A 73 1.11 -16.57 -17.95
CA SER A 73 -0.15 -16.97 -17.32
C SER A 73 -0.59 -15.96 -16.26
N ASN A 74 -1.85 -16.03 -15.84
CA ASN A 74 -2.29 -15.32 -14.64
C ASN A 74 -1.64 -15.97 -13.41
N PRO A 75 -1.25 -15.17 -12.38
CA PRO A 75 -0.86 -15.71 -11.08
C PRO A 75 -2.07 -16.34 -10.38
N GLU A 76 -1.83 -17.09 -9.30
CA GLU A 76 -2.87 -17.83 -8.57
C GLU A 76 -3.97 -16.90 -8.04
N ASN A 77 -3.60 -15.77 -7.45
CA ASN A 77 -4.54 -14.75 -6.97
C ASN A 77 -4.37 -13.45 -7.74
N GLY A 78 -4.51 -13.47 -9.07
CA GLY A 78 -4.51 -12.23 -9.83
C GLY A 78 -4.78 -12.42 -11.31
N LYS A 79 -4.78 -11.31 -12.06
CA LYS A 79 -5.11 -11.32 -13.48
C LYS A 79 -4.26 -10.35 -14.26
N ASN A 80 -3.68 -10.84 -15.36
CA ASN A 80 -3.11 -10.02 -16.42
C ASN A 80 -4.22 -9.69 -17.43
N GLY A 81 -4.68 -8.44 -17.43
CA GLY A 81 -5.62 -7.91 -18.41
C GLY A 81 -5.08 -8.04 -19.83
N ARG A 82 -5.96 -8.39 -20.78
CA ARG A 82 -5.62 -8.60 -22.19
C ARG A 82 -6.42 -7.64 -23.07
N LEU A 83 -5.83 -7.22 -24.19
CA LEU A 83 -6.57 -6.49 -25.21
C LEU A 83 -7.69 -7.38 -25.80
N PRO A 84 -8.81 -6.78 -26.26
CA PRO A 84 -9.89 -7.53 -26.89
C PRO A 84 -9.37 -8.43 -28.03
N ASP A 85 -9.86 -9.67 -28.07
CA ASP A 85 -9.50 -10.66 -29.09
C ASP A 85 -7.99 -10.95 -29.24
N SER A 86 -7.19 -10.69 -28.19
CA SER A 86 -5.74 -10.84 -28.20
C SER A 86 -5.21 -11.50 -26.92
N LYS A 87 -3.97 -12.02 -26.98
CA LYS A 87 -3.18 -12.41 -25.80
C LYS A 87 -2.27 -11.29 -25.33
N GLU A 88 -2.21 -10.17 -26.04
CA GLU A 88 -1.39 -9.02 -25.69
C GLU A 88 -1.85 -8.42 -24.34
N PRO A 89 -0.94 -8.20 -23.37
CA PRO A 89 -1.30 -7.52 -22.13
C PRO A 89 -1.85 -6.12 -22.42
N SER A 90 -3.00 -5.78 -21.85
CA SER A 90 -3.58 -4.45 -21.97
C SER A 90 -2.95 -3.42 -21.03
N GLY A 91 -2.11 -3.85 -20.09
CA GLY A 91 -1.57 -3.04 -18.99
C GLY A 91 -2.37 -3.14 -17.71
N TYR A 92 -3.65 -3.53 -17.76
CA TYR A 92 -4.47 -3.72 -16.56
C TYR A 92 -4.04 -4.97 -15.78
N LEU A 93 -3.89 -4.86 -14.46
CA LEU A 93 -3.36 -5.90 -13.57
C LEU A 93 -4.19 -5.96 -12.27
N GLU A 94 -4.48 -7.16 -11.78
CA GLU A 94 -5.22 -7.38 -10.51
C GLU A 94 -4.37 -8.16 -9.50
N GLU A 95 -4.44 -7.74 -8.23
CA GLU A 95 -3.91 -8.45 -7.05
C GLU A 95 -2.44 -8.84 -7.23
N ASP A 96 -2.09 -10.14 -7.17
CA ASP A 96 -0.70 -10.62 -7.32
C ASP A 96 -0.04 -10.12 -8.63
N ALA A 97 -0.83 -9.96 -9.69
CA ALA A 97 -0.31 -9.45 -10.97
C ALA A 97 0.08 -7.97 -10.90
N ALA A 98 -0.64 -7.18 -10.10
CA ALA A 98 -0.29 -5.79 -9.86
C ALA A 98 0.97 -5.67 -9.00
N ASP A 99 1.08 -6.51 -7.96
CA ASP A 99 2.24 -6.53 -7.06
C ASP A 99 3.54 -6.93 -7.77
N LEU A 100 3.47 -7.89 -8.72
CA LEU A 100 4.61 -8.29 -9.55
C LEU A 100 5.22 -7.13 -10.35
N VAL A 101 4.45 -6.09 -10.65
CA VAL A 101 4.94 -4.89 -11.34
C VAL A 101 5.26 -3.77 -10.36
N LEU A 102 4.38 -3.52 -9.39
CA LEU A 102 4.51 -2.39 -8.47
C LEU A 102 5.72 -2.52 -7.53
N MET A 103 5.96 -3.71 -6.96
CA MET A 103 6.99 -3.88 -5.93
C MET A 103 8.42 -3.64 -6.46
N PRO A 104 8.81 -4.15 -7.65
CA PRO A 104 10.10 -3.82 -8.24
C PRO A 104 10.26 -2.32 -8.52
N LEU A 105 9.20 -1.64 -8.98
CA LEU A 105 9.25 -0.21 -9.27
C LEU A 105 9.42 0.64 -7.99
N LEU A 106 8.80 0.22 -6.88
CA LEU A 106 9.00 0.87 -5.59
C LEU A 106 10.42 0.64 -5.06
N ALA A 107 10.95 -0.58 -5.22
CA ALA A 107 12.29 -0.94 -4.77
C ALA A 107 13.42 -0.23 -5.54
N ASP A 108 13.21 0.04 -6.84
CA ASP A 108 14.16 0.78 -7.69
C ASP A 108 13.94 2.30 -7.66
N SER A 109 12.90 2.78 -6.96
CA SER A 109 12.67 4.21 -6.83
C SER A 109 13.77 4.83 -5.96
N SER A 110 14.36 5.94 -6.43
CA SER A 110 15.35 6.70 -5.65
C SER A 110 14.72 7.48 -4.49
N ILE A 111 13.48 7.16 -4.11
CA ILE A 111 12.71 7.88 -3.11
C ILE A 111 12.92 7.17 -1.77
N GLU A 112 13.57 7.86 -0.85
CA GLU A 112 13.75 7.36 0.50
C GLU A 112 12.40 7.37 1.25
N LEU A 113 12.13 6.31 2.00
CA LEU A 113 10.89 6.19 2.78
C LEU A 113 10.74 7.36 3.78
N ALA A 114 11.84 7.87 4.31
CA ALA A 114 11.88 9.06 5.15
C ALA A 114 11.28 10.30 4.47
N ASP A 115 11.57 10.54 3.19
CA ASP A 115 11.04 11.68 2.42
C ASP A 115 9.52 11.55 2.22
N LEU A 116 9.03 10.32 1.96
CA LEU A 116 7.61 10.04 1.85
C LEU A 116 6.89 10.27 3.18
N ILE A 117 7.49 9.83 4.29
CA ILE A 117 6.94 10.04 5.63
C ILE A 117 6.91 11.53 5.94
N GLU A 118 7.97 12.29 5.65
CA GLU A 118 7.98 13.74 5.85
C GLU A 118 6.86 14.44 5.04
N ALA A 119 6.74 14.12 3.76
CA ALA A 119 5.70 14.70 2.90
C ALA A 119 4.28 14.37 3.42
N ALA A 120 4.04 13.13 3.84
CA ALA A 120 2.75 12.70 4.38
C ALA A 120 2.37 13.48 5.64
N GLN A 121 3.34 13.75 6.53
CA GLN A 121 3.09 14.53 7.74
C GLN A 121 2.61 15.96 7.43
N TYR A 122 3.20 16.62 6.43
CA TYR A 122 2.72 17.94 6.00
C TYR A 122 1.29 17.90 5.45
N VAL A 123 0.93 16.84 4.72
CA VAL A 123 -0.45 16.65 4.23
C VAL A 123 -1.42 16.51 5.42
N TYR A 124 -1.10 15.67 6.41
CA TYR A 124 -1.91 15.50 7.61
C TYR A 124 -2.07 16.80 8.39
N LEU A 125 -0.96 17.50 8.66
CA LEU A 125 -0.95 18.77 9.38
C LEU A 125 -1.76 19.85 8.67
N SER A 126 -1.72 19.90 7.33
CA SER A 126 -2.53 20.86 6.55
C SER A 126 -4.03 20.67 6.73
N HIS A 127 -4.46 19.49 7.17
CA HIS A 127 -5.84 19.16 7.52
C HIS A 127 -6.11 19.15 9.03
N GLY A 128 -5.16 19.61 9.86
CA GLY A 128 -5.29 19.62 11.32
C GLY A 128 -5.20 18.24 11.97
N ILE A 129 -4.70 17.22 11.25
CA ILE A 129 -4.49 15.87 11.78
C ILE A 129 -3.13 15.85 12.49
N THR A 130 -3.14 15.63 13.80
CA THR A 130 -1.93 15.63 14.66
C THR A 130 -1.56 14.24 15.19
N THR A 131 -2.41 13.23 14.98
CA THR A 131 -2.16 11.86 15.39
C THR A 131 -2.63 10.90 14.30
N VAL A 132 -1.80 9.94 13.94
CA VAL A 132 -2.05 8.94 12.88
C VAL A 132 -1.80 7.53 13.38
N GLN A 133 -2.32 6.53 12.66
CA GLN A 133 -2.12 5.12 12.97
C GLN A 133 -1.38 4.43 11.82
N GLU A 134 -0.23 3.82 12.11
CA GLU A 134 0.40 2.84 11.22
C GLU A 134 -0.26 1.49 11.49
N GLY A 135 -1.23 1.16 10.65
CA GLY A 135 -2.24 0.14 10.91
C GLY A 135 -1.92 -1.26 10.41
N ALA A 136 -0.73 -1.50 9.85
CA ALA A 136 -0.23 -2.81 9.44
C ALA A 136 1.31 -2.79 9.34
N ALA A 137 1.99 -2.35 10.40
CA ALA A 137 3.43 -2.14 10.37
C ALA A 137 4.18 -3.45 10.10
N THR A 138 5.06 -3.45 9.11
CA THR A 138 6.04 -4.52 8.88
C THR A 138 7.21 -4.36 9.84
N GLN A 139 8.04 -5.40 10.00
CA GLN A 139 9.26 -5.28 10.79
C GLN A 139 10.17 -4.16 10.25
N ALA A 140 10.42 -4.14 8.94
CA ALA A 140 11.23 -3.09 8.30
C ALA A 140 10.60 -1.70 8.47
N GLY A 141 9.27 -1.57 8.34
CA GLY A 141 8.57 -0.31 8.57
C GLY A 141 8.69 0.17 10.03
N MET A 142 8.66 -0.75 11.00
CA MET A 142 8.91 -0.41 12.40
C MET A 142 10.34 0.07 12.65
N GLU A 143 11.34 -0.59 12.06
CA GLU A 143 12.75 -0.19 12.15
C GLU A 143 12.95 1.24 11.61
N GLU A 144 12.32 1.57 10.48
CA GLU A 144 12.36 2.92 9.90
C GLU A 144 11.69 3.96 10.80
N LEU A 145 10.46 3.67 11.29
CA LEU A 145 9.77 4.59 12.19
C LEU A 145 10.60 4.86 13.45
N ILE A 146 11.31 3.85 13.98
CA ILE A 146 12.20 4.01 15.14
C ILE A 146 13.48 4.77 14.77
N ALA A 147 14.01 4.63 13.56
CA ALA A 147 15.13 5.45 13.10
C ALA A 147 14.74 6.94 13.00
N LEU A 148 13.51 7.23 12.59
CA LEU A 148 13.00 8.60 12.48
C LEU A 148 12.81 9.30 13.84
N THR A 149 12.56 8.56 14.93
CA THR A 149 12.52 9.16 16.27
C THR A 149 13.89 9.68 16.72
N GLN A 150 14.97 9.00 16.31
CA GLN A 150 16.35 9.38 16.65
C GLN A 150 16.80 10.67 15.96
N SER A 151 16.13 11.05 14.86
CA SER A 151 16.44 12.23 14.05
C SER A 151 15.46 13.39 14.26
N ASP A 152 14.52 13.28 15.22
CA ASP A 152 13.50 14.30 15.54
C ASP A 152 12.65 14.74 14.32
N GLN A 153 12.38 13.79 13.42
CA GLN A 153 11.69 14.07 12.15
C GLN A 153 10.15 13.97 12.24
N PHE A 154 9.62 13.46 13.35
CA PHE A 154 8.18 13.39 13.56
C PHE A 154 7.57 14.75 13.93
N LYS A 155 6.55 15.13 13.17
CA LYS A 155 5.73 16.33 13.33
C LYS A 155 4.29 16.00 13.75
N VAL A 156 3.90 14.71 13.66
CA VAL A 156 2.63 14.16 14.16
C VAL A 156 2.91 12.97 15.08
N ASP A 157 1.99 12.69 15.99
CA ASP A 157 2.05 11.46 16.80
C ASP A 157 1.69 10.24 15.95
N VAL A 158 2.51 9.20 15.99
CA VAL A 158 2.32 7.93 15.29
C VAL A 158 2.03 6.82 16.30
N VAL A 159 0.87 6.19 16.14
CA VAL A 159 0.50 4.99 16.89
C VAL A 159 0.59 3.77 15.98
N ALA A 160 1.60 2.93 16.21
CA ALA A 160 1.89 1.78 15.38
C ALA A 160 1.24 0.49 15.90
N TYR A 161 0.82 -0.34 14.95
CA TYR A 161 0.23 -1.66 15.15
C TYR A 161 0.89 -2.67 14.20
N PRO A 162 1.98 -3.32 14.62
CA PRO A 162 2.63 -4.33 13.80
C PRO A 162 1.69 -5.47 13.44
N LEU A 163 1.79 -5.97 12.21
CA LEU A 163 0.94 -7.05 11.72
C LEU A 163 1.31 -8.37 12.41
N VAL A 164 0.31 -9.23 12.68
CA VAL A 164 0.55 -10.50 13.40
C VAL A 164 1.50 -11.44 12.67
N THR A 165 1.61 -11.32 11.34
CA THR A 165 2.54 -12.10 10.50
C THR A 165 3.99 -11.62 10.63
N GLU A 166 4.23 -10.49 11.27
CA GLU A 166 5.54 -9.85 11.45
C GLU A 166 6.12 -10.15 12.83
N GLU A 167 5.73 -11.27 13.45
CA GLU A 167 6.18 -11.70 14.78
C GLU A 167 6.18 -10.56 15.83
N PRO A 168 5.03 -9.89 16.04
CA PRO A 168 5.00 -8.62 16.76
C PRO A 168 5.48 -8.70 18.21
N ARG A 169 5.47 -9.90 18.82
CA ARG A 169 6.06 -10.11 20.16
C ARG A 169 7.57 -9.86 20.17
N GLN A 170 8.26 -10.23 19.10
CA GLN A 170 9.68 -9.97 18.97
C GLN A 170 9.93 -8.47 18.82
N ILE A 171 9.14 -7.77 18.01
CA ILE A 171 9.22 -6.30 17.87
C ILE A 171 9.07 -5.62 19.25
N LEU A 172 8.09 -6.02 20.06
CA LEU A 172 7.92 -5.47 21.41
C LEU A 172 9.09 -5.79 22.36
N GLN A 173 9.69 -6.97 22.23
CA GLN A 173 10.85 -7.36 23.04
C GLN A 173 12.11 -6.60 22.65
N THR A 174 12.28 -6.32 21.36
CA THR A 174 13.39 -5.53 20.83
C THR A 174 13.25 -4.05 21.19
N TYR A 175 12.02 -3.53 21.22
CA TYR A 175 11.73 -2.10 21.41
C TYR A 175 10.74 -1.83 22.57
N PRO A 176 11.08 -2.24 23.81
CA PRO A 176 10.18 -2.11 24.96
C PRO A 176 9.87 -0.66 25.34
N GLU A 177 10.74 0.29 25.04
CA GLU A 177 10.59 1.71 25.38
C GLU A 177 9.45 2.39 24.62
N TYR A 178 9.14 1.92 23.41
CA TYR A 178 8.02 2.40 22.58
C TYR A 178 6.69 1.70 22.92
N THR A 179 6.71 0.72 23.83
CA THR A 179 5.56 -0.13 24.11
C THR A 179 4.61 0.52 25.13
N GLY A 180 3.40 0.86 24.70
CA GLY A 180 2.36 1.44 25.56
C GLY A 180 2.59 2.91 25.96
N GLN A 181 3.77 3.45 25.70
CA GLN A 181 4.17 4.84 25.97
C GLN A 181 4.65 5.50 24.68
N CYS A 182 4.43 6.81 24.58
CA CYS A 182 4.93 7.58 23.46
C CYS A 182 6.38 7.99 23.74
N GLN A 183 7.27 7.66 22.82
CA GLN A 183 8.66 8.13 22.80
C GLN A 183 8.83 8.94 21.53
N GLN A 184 9.15 10.24 21.66
CA GLN A 184 9.43 11.12 20.52
C GLN A 184 8.36 10.98 19.41
N CYS A 185 7.09 11.16 19.80
CA CYS A 185 5.92 11.06 18.92
C CYS A 185 5.60 9.64 18.39
N LEU A 186 6.34 8.58 18.72
CA LEU A 186 6.04 7.20 18.31
C LEU A 186 5.58 6.33 19.50
N LYS A 187 4.53 5.53 19.30
CA LYS A 187 4.04 4.55 20.27
C LYS A 187 3.61 3.25 19.59
N ILE A 188 4.06 2.11 20.09
CA ILE A 188 3.49 0.79 19.78
C ILE A 188 2.34 0.51 20.75
N ALA A 189 1.11 0.50 20.24
CA ALA A 189 -0.08 0.40 21.08
C ALA A 189 -0.77 -0.97 21.03
N GLY A 190 -0.35 -1.86 20.14
CA GLY A 190 -1.03 -3.14 19.91
C GLY A 190 -0.48 -3.86 18.71
N TYR A 191 -1.28 -4.79 18.18
CA TYR A 191 -0.99 -5.51 16.95
C TYR A 191 -2.21 -5.50 16.04
N LYS A 192 -1.96 -5.64 14.74
CA LYS A 192 -2.98 -5.76 13.71
C LYS A 192 -3.22 -7.23 13.34
N ILE A 193 -4.49 -7.62 13.25
CA ILE A 193 -4.91 -8.90 12.68
C ILE A 193 -5.80 -8.64 11.46
N LEU A 194 -5.50 -9.33 10.36
CA LEU A 194 -6.35 -9.43 9.18
C LEU A 194 -7.22 -10.68 9.31
N LEU A 195 -8.54 -10.52 9.44
CA LEU A 195 -9.47 -11.65 9.56
C LEU A 195 -10.13 -12.02 8.23
N ASP A 196 -10.41 -11.03 7.39
CA ASP A 196 -11.00 -11.18 6.06
C ASP A 196 -10.39 -10.19 5.04
N GLY A 197 -10.87 -10.26 3.78
CA GLY A 197 -10.41 -9.40 2.67
C GLY A 197 -11.35 -8.23 2.38
N SER A 198 -10.97 -7.39 1.42
CA SER A 198 -11.85 -6.29 0.99
C SER A 198 -13.06 -6.83 0.20
N PRO A 199 -14.27 -6.24 0.35
CA PRO A 199 -15.43 -6.64 -0.46
C PRO A 199 -15.25 -6.43 -1.96
N LYS A 200 -14.29 -5.58 -2.35
CA LYS A 200 -13.94 -5.26 -3.73
C LYS A 200 -12.94 -6.27 -4.33
N ALA A 201 -12.09 -6.88 -3.50
CA ALA A 201 -11.16 -7.95 -3.88
C ALA A 201 -11.88 -9.30 -3.89
N LYS A 202 -12.18 -9.85 -5.07
CA LYS A 202 -12.73 -11.20 -5.19
C LYS A 202 -11.59 -12.22 -5.04
N ARG A 203 -11.30 -12.66 -3.82
CA ARG A 203 -10.43 -13.83 -3.59
C ARG A 203 -11.22 -15.14 -3.79
N PRO A 204 -10.78 -16.07 -4.66
CA PRO A 204 -11.39 -17.40 -4.78
C PRO A 204 -11.18 -18.20 -3.47
N GLY A 205 -12.26 -18.71 -2.86
CA GLY A 205 -12.18 -19.60 -1.69
C GLY A 205 -13.11 -19.24 -0.52
N LEU A 206 -13.58 -18.00 -0.41
CA LEU A 206 -14.61 -17.63 0.57
C LEU A 206 -16.02 -17.80 -0.01
N ALA A 207 -16.46 -19.06 -0.10
CA ALA A 207 -17.82 -19.41 -0.49
C ALA A 207 -18.79 -19.18 0.69
N ASN A 208 -19.21 -17.94 0.93
CA ASN A 208 -20.61 -17.66 1.25
C ASN A 208 -20.94 -16.16 1.20
N ARG A 209 -21.96 -15.85 0.41
CA ARG A 209 -22.49 -14.52 0.13
C ARG A 209 -23.28 -13.98 1.32
N THR A 210 -22.74 -12.96 1.97
CA THR A 210 -23.49 -11.90 2.67
C THR A 210 -22.51 -10.75 2.89
N GLN A 211 -22.97 -9.49 2.76
CA GLN A 211 -22.19 -8.26 2.94
C GLN A 211 -21.02 -8.45 3.94
N MET A 212 -19.81 -8.68 3.43
CA MET A 212 -18.65 -8.90 4.27
C MET A 212 -18.24 -7.55 4.85
N LYS A 213 -18.28 -7.46 6.18
CA LYS A 213 -17.71 -6.34 6.94
C LYS A 213 -16.23 -6.62 7.07
N ILE A 214 -15.38 -5.74 6.55
CA ILE A 214 -13.95 -5.73 6.89
C ILE A 214 -13.85 -5.77 8.41
N THR A 215 -13.41 -6.89 8.97
CA THR A 215 -13.25 -7.05 10.41
C THR A 215 -11.77 -6.97 10.71
N ILE A 216 -11.32 -5.74 10.92
CA ILE A 216 -10.00 -5.45 11.45
C ILE A 216 -10.08 -5.52 12.97
N ALA A 217 -9.31 -6.42 13.57
CA ALA A 217 -9.10 -6.41 15.01
C ALA A 217 -7.75 -5.73 15.30
N VAL A 218 -7.83 -4.58 15.96
CA VAL A 218 -6.69 -3.98 16.64
C VAL A 218 -6.73 -4.50 18.07
N ILE A 219 -5.73 -5.28 18.48
CA ILE A 219 -5.63 -5.74 19.86
C ILE A 219 -4.75 -4.73 20.62
N PRO A 220 -5.31 -3.86 21.48
CA PRO A 220 -4.51 -2.95 22.27
C PRO A 220 -3.68 -3.74 23.28
N LEU A 221 -2.51 -3.21 23.63
CA LEU A 221 -1.72 -3.73 24.73
C LEU A 221 -2.42 -3.38 26.04
N ILE A 222 -3.11 -4.38 26.60
CA ILE A 222 -3.79 -4.27 27.90
C ILE A 222 -2.75 -4.61 28.99
N PRO A 223 -2.54 -3.75 30.00
CA PRO A 223 -1.71 -4.07 31.15
C PRO A 223 -2.16 -5.37 31.82
N MET A 224 -1.22 -6.19 32.28
CA MET A 224 -1.49 -7.54 32.83
C MET A 224 -2.52 -7.56 33.98
N GLU A 225 -2.73 -6.44 34.66
CA GLU A 225 -3.73 -6.31 35.73
C GLU A 225 -5.18 -6.22 35.20
N GLN A 226 -5.38 -5.79 33.96
CA GLN A 226 -6.70 -5.63 33.32
C GLN A 226 -7.11 -6.83 32.46
N SER A 227 -6.20 -7.77 32.18
CA SER A 227 -6.47 -8.94 31.32
C SER A 227 -7.40 -9.99 31.95
N LYS A 228 -7.63 -9.94 33.27
CA LYS A 228 -8.47 -10.91 34.01
C LYS A 228 -9.97 -10.82 33.69
N ASN A 229 -10.42 -9.85 32.89
CA ASN A 229 -11.85 -9.63 32.57
C ASN A 229 -12.19 -9.71 31.07
N ILE A 230 -11.30 -10.23 30.23
CA ILE A 230 -11.53 -10.32 28.77
C ILE A 230 -12.68 -11.30 28.41
N SER A 231 -13.15 -12.16 29.33
CA SER A 231 -14.27 -13.08 29.11
C SER A 231 -15.67 -12.45 29.18
N ARG A 232 -15.78 -11.13 29.32
CA ARG A 232 -17.07 -10.42 29.42
C ARG A 232 -17.12 -9.18 28.53
N TRP A 233 -17.13 -9.39 27.22
CA TRP A 233 -17.65 -8.39 26.29
C TRP A 233 -18.78 -9.03 25.46
N PRO A 234 -19.91 -8.33 25.26
CA PRO A 234 -21.12 -8.84 24.61
C PRO A 234 -20.97 -9.07 23.10
#